data_AF-A0A9X2M6W2-F1
#
_entry.id   AF-A0A9X2M6W2-F1
#
_cell.length_a   1.000
_cell.length_b   1.000
_cell.length_c   1.000
_cell.angle_alpha   90.00
_cell.angle_beta   90.00
_cell.angle_gamma   90.00
#
_symmetry.space_group_name_H-M   'P 1'
#
loop_
_entity.id
_entity.type
_entity.pdbx_description
1 polymer ?
#
loop_
_entity_poly.entity_id
_entity_poly.type
_entity_poly.pdbx_seq_one_letter_code
_entity_poly.pdbx_strand_id
1 'polypeptide(L)'
;MTGPFPHPDQQVFHEHRRLPFSAAYRLLGSAADAEDTVQDAWIKWSAGDRSQVTDPKAYLTRIVSNLALERLRSTRHKRETYVGPWLPEPILTGGDASEVVADAESVSMAMLVVLETLSPLERAVFVLKEVFDFGHAEIAEAVERSEAAVRQAAHRAREHVRARRPRFAADRSRQREATERFFAAATGGDVNALMELLAPDVTLWTDGGGKVRQAPRPVVGATTVAAWFAAIGSVTYQGVGPADMKAELAEINGGPGIVFSGPGRVIATVTFDFDADGRITAIHNVANPDKLRAVADGTAHDLGTP
;
A
#
# COMPACT_ATOMS: atom_id res chain seq x y z
N MET A 1 -2.19 5.91 -42.78
CA MET A 1 -3.06 5.59 -41.64
C MET A 1 -2.43 6.16 -40.39
N THR A 2 -2.73 7.42 -40.08
CA THR A 2 -2.42 8.06 -38.80
C THR A 2 -3.54 7.69 -37.84
N GLY A 3 -3.24 6.93 -36.78
CA GLY A 3 -4.20 6.66 -35.71
C GLY A 3 -4.70 7.97 -35.08
N PRO A 4 -5.87 7.99 -34.43
CA PRO A 4 -6.40 9.21 -33.86
C PRO A 4 -5.44 9.68 -32.77
N PHE A 5 -4.90 10.89 -32.92
CA PHE A 5 -4.18 11.54 -31.82
C PHE A 5 -5.14 11.66 -30.63
N PRO A 6 -4.71 11.30 -29.41
CA PRO A 6 -5.56 11.45 -28.23
C PRO A 6 -5.99 12.92 -28.09
N HIS A 7 -7.23 13.15 -27.66
CA HIS A 7 -7.76 14.50 -27.42
C HIS A 7 -6.81 15.23 -26.44
N PRO A 8 -6.55 16.56 -26.58
CA PRO A 8 -5.63 17.28 -25.69
C PRO A 8 -5.91 17.06 -24.20
N ASP A 9 -7.19 16.94 -23.83
CA ASP A 9 -7.61 16.64 -22.46
C ASP A 9 -7.18 15.25 -21.97
N GLN A 10 -7.15 14.27 -22.87
CA GLN A 10 -6.69 12.92 -22.60
C GLN A 10 -5.18 12.92 -22.33
N GLN A 11 -4.43 13.74 -23.07
CA GLN A 11 -2.99 13.92 -22.87
C GLN A 11 -2.70 14.54 -21.49
N VAL A 12 -3.35 15.65 -21.13
CA VAL A 12 -3.20 16.31 -19.81
C VAL A 12 -3.57 15.37 -18.67
N PHE A 13 -4.65 14.60 -18.80
CA PHE A 13 -5.04 13.65 -17.76
C PHE A 13 -4.04 12.50 -17.64
N HIS A 14 -3.54 11.93 -18.75
CA HIS A 14 -2.54 10.87 -18.71
C HIS A 14 -1.21 11.35 -18.11
N GLU A 15 -0.79 12.57 -18.44
CA GLU A 15 0.40 13.21 -17.87
C GLU A 15 0.30 13.32 -16.34
N HIS A 16 -0.89 13.59 -15.82
CA HIS A 16 -1.09 13.75 -14.38
C HIS A 16 -1.62 12.50 -13.66
N ARG A 17 -2.07 11.45 -14.36
CA ARG A 17 -2.79 10.27 -13.79
C ARG A 17 -2.09 9.63 -12.59
N ARG A 18 -0.76 9.67 -12.55
CA ARG A 18 0.06 9.14 -11.46
C ARG A 18 -0.32 9.76 -10.12
N LEU A 19 -0.43 11.08 -10.05
CA LEU A 19 -0.64 11.80 -8.80
C LEU A 19 -2.05 11.55 -8.19
N PRO A 20 -3.16 11.61 -8.96
CA PRO A 20 -4.46 11.24 -8.45
C PRO A 20 -4.54 9.76 -8.03
N PHE A 21 -3.93 8.82 -8.76
CA PHE A 21 -3.88 7.41 -8.31
C PHE A 21 -3.16 7.30 -6.96
N SER A 22 -1.97 7.90 -6.87
CA SER A 22 -1.13 7.98 -5.68
C SER A 22 -1.90 8.54 -4.47
N ALA A 23 -2.76 9.54 -4.68
CA ALA A 23 -3.63 10.13 -3.67
C ALA A 23 -4.77 9.19 -3.26
N ALA A 24 -5.55 8.70 -4.23
CA ALA A 24 -6.67 7.81 -4.00
C ALA A 24 -6.23 6.54 -3.28
N TYR A 25 -5.12 5.95 -3.69
CA TYR A 25 -4.57 4.74 -3.10
C TYR A 25 -4.17 4.93 -1.64
N ARG A 26 -3.47 6.02 -1.29
CA ARG A 26 -3.16 6.36 0.11
C ARG A 26 -4.41 6.61 0.95
N LEU A 27 -5.45 7.20 0.37
CA LEU A 27 -6.72 7.47 1.05
C LEU A 27 -7.56 6.20 1.26
N LEU A 28 -7.57 5.28 0.30
CA LEU A 28 -8.50 4.14 0.27
C LEU A 28 -7.86 2.84 0.77
N GLY A 29 -6.56 2.64 0.52
CA GLY A 29 -5.86 1.39 0.81
C GLY A 29 -6.25 0.23 -0.11
N SER A 30 -6.90 0.51 -1.24
CA SER A 30 -7.21 -0.44 -2.31
C SER A 30 -6.80 0.14 -3.64
N ALA A 31 -6.09 -0.66 -4.44
CA ALA A 31 -5.68 -0.31 -5.79
C ALA A 31 -6.92 -0.25 -6.71
N ALA A 32 -7.81 -1.25 -6.62
CA ALA A 32 -9.05 -1.25 -7.39
C ALA A 32 -9.92 -0.02 -7.10
N ASP A 33 -10.17 0.29 -5.81
CA ASP A 33 -10.95 1.48 -5.46
C ASP A 33 -10.25 2.78 -5.91
N ALA A 34 -8.91 2.80 -5.93
CA ALA A 34 -8.15 3.94 -6.42
C ALA A 34 -8.24 4.10 -7.94
N GLU A 35 -8.15 3.01 -8.71
CA GLU A 35 -8.33 3.04 -10.17
C GLU A 35 -9.72 3.51 -10.56
N ASP A 36 -10.75 2.98 -9.91
CA ASP A 36 -12.13 3.41 -10.11
C ASP A 36 -12.30 4.90 -9.80
N THR A 37 -11.67 5.39 -8.71
CA THR A 37 -11.72 6.81 -8.33
C THR A 37 -11.07 7.70 -9.38
N VAL A 38 -9.93 7.28 -9.94
CA VAL A 38 -9.26 7.99 -11.02
C VAL A 38 -10.11 7.97 -12.29
N GLN A 39 -10.79 6.86 -12.59
CA GLN A 39 -11.69 6.75 -13.73
C GLN A 39 -12.92 7.68 -13.59
N ASP A 40 -13.54 7.74 -12.41
CA ASP A 40 -14.63 8.67 -12.12
C ASP A 40 -14.17 10.13 -12.27
N ALA A 41 -12.95 10.43 -11.84
CA ALA A 41 -12.36 11.75 -12.01
C ALA A 41 -12.09 12.10 -13.47
N TRP A 42 -11.64 11.14 -14.28
CA TRP A 42 -11.54 11.30 -15.73
C TRP A 42 -12.89 11.64 -16.35
N ILE A 43 -13.97 10.95 -15.97
CA ILE A 43 -15.31 11.23 -16.50
C ILE A 43 -15.72 12.67 -16.16
N LYS A 44 -15.56 13.10 -14.90
CA LYS A 44 -15.84 14.48 -14.46
C LYS A 44 -14.98 15.52 -15.17
N TRP A 45 -13.70 15.24 -15.36
CA TRP A 45 -12.79 16.08 -16.13
C TRP A 45 -13.27 16.19 -17.57
N SER A 46 -13.49 15.05 -18.23
CA SER A 46 -13.85 14.93 -19.64
C SER A 46 -15.12 15.74 -20.01
N ALA A 47 -16.08 15.82 -19.09
CA ALA A 47 -17.39 16.45 -19.30
C ALA A 47 -17.49 17.92 -18.86
N GLY A 48 -16.52 18.46 -18.11
CA GLY A 48 -16.60 19.83 -17.56
C GLY A 48 -16.08 20.93 -18.50
N ASP A 49 -16.56 22.17 -18.34
CA ASP A 49 -15.88 23.33 -18.94
C ASP A 49 -14.57 23.61 -18.18
N ARG A 50 -13.46 23.62 -18.93
CA ARG A 50 -12.09 23.75 -18.40
C ARG A 50 -11.46 25.10 -18.74
N SER A 51 -12.18 25.99 -19.41
CA SER A 51 -11.68 27.31 -19.82
C SER A 51 -11.17 28.15 -18.64
N GLN A 52 -11.63 27.87 -17.42
CA GLN A 52 -11.24 28.54 -16.18
C GLN A 52 -10.22 27.74 -15.34
N VAL A 53 -9.82 26.53 -15.75
CA VAL A 53 -8.87 25.70 -15.00
C VAL A 53 -7.45 26.19 -15.27
N THR A 54 -6.89 26.94 -14.32
CA THR A 54 -5.52 27.48 -14.42
C THR A 54 -4.44 26.48 -14.00
N ASP A 55 -4.79 25.53 -13.12
CA ASP A 55 -3.91 24.45 -12.65
C ASP A 55 -4.65 23.09 -12.72
N PRO A 56 -4.44 22.32 -13.81
CA PRO A 56 -5.00 20.98 -13.97
C PRO A 56 -4.58 19.99 -12.87
N LYS A 57 -3.36 20.08 -12.34
CA LYS A 57 -2.83 19.17 -11.31
C LYS A 57 -3.61 19.34 -10.00
N ALA A 58 -3.75 20.58 -9.54
CA ALA A 58 -4.52 20.91 -8.35
C ALA A 58 -6.00 20.54 -8.51
N TYR A 59 -6.58 20.81 -9.68
CA TYR A 59 -7.97 20.51 -9.97
C TYR A 59 -8.27 19.00 -9.96
N LEU A 60 -7.46 18.18 -10.65
CA LEU A 60 -7.63 16.73 -10.70
C LEU A 60 -7.42 16.09 -9.33
N THR A 61 -6.41 16.54 -8.58
CA THR A 61 -6.14 16.04 -7.23
C THR A 61 -7.31 16.35 -6.29
N ARG A 62 -7.89 17.55 -6.37
CA ARG A 62 -9.11 17.90 -5.61
C ARG A 62 -10.30 17.00 -5.95
N ILE A 63 -10.57 16.77 -7.24
CA ILE A 63 -11.66 15.87 -7.67
C ILE A 63 -11.47 14.47 -7.10
N VAL A 64 -10.27 13.90 -7.26
CA VAL A 64 -9.98 12.55 -6.78
C VAL A 64 -10.03 12.46 -5.26
N SER A 65 -9.56 13.49 -4.56
CA SER A 65 -9.64 13.55 -3.10
C SER A 65 -11.09 13.50 -2.62
N ASN A 66 -11.98 14.29 -3.22
CA ASN A 66 -13.40 14.30 -2.88
C ASN A 66 -14.06 12.93 -3.12
N LEU A 67 -13.80 12.32 -4.29
CA LEU A 67 -14.32 10.99 -4.63
C LEU A 67 -13.79 9.90 -3.69
N ALA A 68 -12.50 9.93 -3.37
CA ALA A 68 -11.87 8.99 -2.43
C ALA A 68 -12.45 9.14 -1.02
N LEU A 69 -12.77 10.37 -0.59
CA LEU A 69 -13.38 10.61 0.73
C LEU A 69 -14.79 10.07 0.85
N GLU A 70 -15.60 10.23 -0.20
CA GLU A 70 -16.93 9.66 -0.28
C GLU A 70 -16.89 8.13 -0.18
N ARG A 71 -15.97 7.50 -0.93
CA ARG A 71 -15.72 6.05 -0.88
C ARG A 71 -15.19 5.60 0.47
N LEU A 72 -14.27 6.33 1.11
CA LEU A 72 -13.74 5.97 2.43
C LEU A 72 -14.85 5.91 3.50
N ARG A 73 -15.85 6.80 3.42
CA ARG A 73 -17.02 6.78 4.31
C ARG A 73 -17.89 5.53 4.10
N SER A 74 -18.07 5.09 2.85
CA SER A 74 -18.90 3.92 2.53
C SER A 74 -18.18 2.59 2.83
N THR A 75 -16.88 2.50 2.56
CA THR A 75 -16.07 1.28 2.75
C THR A 75 -15.85 0.92 4.23
N ARG A 76 -15.99 1.86 5.16
CA ARG A 76 -15.90 1.57 6.61
C ARG A 76 -16.87 0.46 7.05
N HIS A 77 -18.09 0.46 6.54
CA HIS A 77 -19.08 -0.58 6.87
C HIS A 77 -18.65 -1.98 6.38
N LYS A 78 -17.94 -2.05 5.24
CA LYS A 78 -17.38 -3.31 4.72
C LYS A 78 -16.27 -3.85 5.63
N ARG A 79 -15.56 -2.98 6.36
CA ARG A 79 -14.48 -3.36 7.28
C ARG A 79 -15.01 -3.90 8.61
N GLU A 80 -16.19 -3.47 9.05
CA GLU A 80 -16.81 -3.94 10.31
C GLU A 80 -17.19 -5.42 10.27
N THR A 81 -17.46 -5.96 9.08
CA THR A 81 -17.79 -7.38 8.87
C THR A 81 -16.62 -8.20 8.35
N TYR A 82 -15.41 -7.63 8.32
CA TYR A 82 -14.22 -8.31 7.79
C TYR A 82 -13.74 -9.43 8.70
N VAL A 83 -13.32 -10.55 8.11
CA VAL A 83 -12.87 -11.74 8.84
C VAL A 83 -11.35 -11.75 8.95
N GLY A 84 -10.84 -11.60 10.17
CA GLY A 84 -9.41 -11.60 10.48
C GLY A 84 -8.74 -10.22 10.33
N PRO A 85 -7.40 -10.15 10.40
CA PRO A 85 -6.67 -8.92 10.20
C PRO A 85 -6.92 -8.30 8.82
N TRP A 86 -7.13 -6.98 8.76
CA TRP A 86 -7.21 -6.22 7.51
C TRP A 86 -5.85 -5.62 7.18
N LEU A 87 -5.35 -5.89 5.97
CA LEU A 87 -4.17 -5.23 5.41
C LEU A 87 -4.54 -4.45 4.14
N PRO A 88 -3.90 -3.31 3.86
CA PRO A 88 -4.04 -2.61 2.58
C PRO A 88 -3.74 -3.52 1.39
N GLU A 89 -4.37 -3.26 0.24
CA GLU A 89 -4.11 -3.99 -1.01
C GLU A 89 -2.67 -3.74 -1.48
N PRO A 90 -1.82 -4.77 -1.62
CA PRO A 90 -0.45 -4.59 -2.08
C PRO A 90 -0.41 -4.19 -3.55
N ILE A 91 0.57 -3.37 -3.91
CA ILE A 91 0.85 -3.03 -5.31
C ILE A 91 2.34 -3.15 -5.60
N LEU A 92 2.68 -3.54 -6.83
CA LEU A 92 4.05 -3.48 -7.31
C LEU A 92 4.45 -2.02 -7.50
N THR A 93 5.67 -1.69 -7.13
CA THR A 93 6.24 -0.34 -7.26
C THR A 93 7.64 -0.47 -7.81
N GLY A 94 8.04 0.31 -8.82
CA GLY A 94 9.40 0.20 -9.39
C GLY A 94 9.44 -0.62 -10.68
N GLY A 95 9.42 0.10 -11.81
CA GLY A 95 9.86 -0.37 -13.12
C GLY A 95 11.16 0.36 -13.50
N ASP A 96 12.01 -0.32 -14.29
CA ASP A 96 13.39 0.00 -14.69
C ASP A 96 14.33 0.52 -13.58
N ALA A 97 15.33 -0.31 -13.27
CA ALA A 97 16.25 -0.24 -12.14
C ALA A 97 17.32 0.87 -12.22
N SER A 98 16.96 2.06 -12.69
CA SER A 98 17.85 3.23 -12.67
C SER A 98 17.06 4.45 -12.23
N GLU A 99 17.36 4.94 -11.03
CA GLU A 99 16.89 6.21 -10.47
C GLU A 99 15.43 6.24 -9.98
N VAL A 100 15.15 5.52 -8.89
CA VAL A 100 14.13 6.00 -7.94
C VAL A 100 14.87 6.81 -6.89
N VAL A 101 14.87 8.13 -7.07
CA VAL A 101 15.33 9.10 -6.06
C VAL A 101 14.65 8.79 -4.74
N ALA A 102 15.48 8.73 -3.68
CA ALA A 102 15.07 8.38 -2.33
C ALA A 102 14.18 9.47 -1.74
N ASP A 103 12.89 9.44 -2.03
CA ASP A 103 11.92 10.14 -1.21
C ASP A 103 11.62 9.30 0.02
N ALA A 104 11.95 9.85 1.19
CA ALA A 104 11.60 9.30 2.52
C ALA A 104 10.07 9.25 2.77
N GLU A 105 9.28 9.67 1.77
CA GLU A 105 7.82 9.75 1.73
C GLU A 105 7.19 8.71 0.77
N SER A 106 7.98 7.77 0.24
CA SER A 106 7.46 6.62 -0.51
C SER A 106 6.47 5.82 0.34
N VAL A 107 5.31 5.47 -0.23
CA VAL A 107 4.24 4.70 0.44
C VAL A 107 4.73 3.33 0.83
N SER A 108 5.14 3.14 2.09
CA SER A 108 5.40 1.80 2.62
C SER A 108 4.11 1.11 3.03
N MET A 109 4.10 -0.23 3.00
CA MET A 109 3.01 -1.02 3.60
C MET A 109 2.80 -0.61 5.07
N ALA A 110 3.87 -0.43 5.83
CA ALA A 110 3.84 0.05 7.22
C ALA A 110 3.03 1.36 7.36
N MET A 111 3.32 2.35 6.50
CA MET A 111 2.61 3.63 6.51
C MET A 111 1.12 3.42 6.19
N LEU A 112 0.80 2.63 5.17
CA LEU A 112 -0.60 2.35 4.84
C LEU A 112 -1.34 1.68 6.00
N VAL A 113 -0.72 0.71 6.68
CA VAL A 113 -1.28 0.06 7.87
C VAL A 113 -1.50 1.08 9.01
N VAL A 114 -0.58 2.03 9.22
CA VAL A 114 -0.79 3.12 10.18
C VAL A 114 -1.92 4.05 9.74
N LEU A 115 -2.05 4.36 8.45
CA LEU A 115 -3.16 5.16 7.94
C LEU A 115 -4.52 4.47 8.12
N GLU A 116 -4.56 3.13 8.13
CA GLU A 116 -5.77 2.36 8.42
C GLU A 116 -6.27 2.54 9.86
N THR A 117 -5.41 2.95 10.81
CA THR A 117 -5.82 3.16 12.21
C THR A 117 -6.36 4.57 12.47
N LEU A 118 -6.29 5.47 11.50
CA LEU A 118 -6.84 6.82 11.57
C LEU A 118 -8.34 6.84 11.28
N SER A 119 -9.05 7.83 11.83
CA SER A 119 -10.41 8.11 11.35
C SER A 119 -10.39 8.57 9.89
N PRO A 120 -11.50 8.42 9.12
CA PRO A 120 -11.55 8.85 7.73
C PRO A 120 -11.11 10.30 7.50
N LEU A 121 -11.50 11.20 8.41
CA LEU A 121 -11.11 12.61 8.35
C LEU A 121 -9.63 12.82 8.66
N GLU A 122 -9.08 12.12 9.67
CA GLU A 122 -7.64 12.22 9.99
C GLU A 122 -6.78 11.69 8.86
N ARG A 123 -7.14 10.55 8.25
CA ARG A 123 -6.45 10.00 7.09
C ARG A 123 -6.50 10.95 5.90
N ALA A 124 -7.68 11.50 5.63
CA ALA A 124 -7.87 12.50 4.58
C ALA A 124 -6.93 13.68 4.75
N VAL A 125 -7.00 14.31 5.92
CA VAL A 125 -6.24 15.51 6.21
C VAL A 125 -4.75 15.21 6.20
N PHE A 126 -4.31 14.07 6.75
CA PHE A 126 -2.91 13.66 6.72
C PHE A 126 -2.39 13.48 5.30
N VAL A 127 -3.09 12.71 4.46
CA VAL A 127 -2.65 12.44 3.09
C VAL A 127 -2.62 13.75 2.30
N LEU A 128 -3.71 14.52 2.30
CA LEU A 128 -3.79 15.76 1.51
C LEU A 128 -2.81 16.82 1.99
N LYS A 129 -2.57 16.93 3.30
CA LYS A 129 -1.66 17.94 3.85
C LYS A 129 -0.19 17.52 3.78
N GLU A 130 0.14 16.31 4.25
CA GLU A 130 1.53 15.90 4.41
C GLU A 130 2.14 15.37 3.11
N VAL A 131 1.34 14.76 2.23
CA VAL A 131 1.85 14.16 0.99
C VAL A 131 1.66 15.09 -0.22
N PHE A 132 0.57 15.88 -0.23
CA PHE A 132 0.24 16.72 -1.39
C PHE A 132 0.28 18.22 -1.10
N ASP A 133 0.70 18.62 0.10
CA ASP A 133 0.84 20.00 0.58
C ASP A 133 -0.39 20.93 0.39
N PHE A 134 -1.60 20.38 0.41
CA PHE A 134 -2.81 21.20 0.32
C PHE A 134 -2.95 22.17 1.51
N GLY A 135 -3.56 23.33 1.29
CA GLY A 135 -3.90 24.27 2.35
C GLY A 135 -5.04 23.74 3.23
N HIS A 136 -5.09 24.11 4.51
CA HIS A 136 -6.19 23.69 5.39
C HIS A 136 -7.57 24.16 4.88
N ALA A 137 -7.64 25.34 4.27
CA ALA A 137 -8.87 25.87 3.69
C ALA A 137 -9.35 25.01 2.50
N GLU A 138 -8.44 24.60 1.62
CA GLU A 138 -8.74 23.75 0.47
C GLU A 138 -9.21 22.36 0.92
N ILE A 139 -8.54 21.80 1.94
CA ILE A 139 -8.94 20.52 2.54
C ILE A 139 -10.33 20.66 3.17
N ALA A 140 -10.60 21.76 3.88
CA ALA A 140 -11.88 22.01 4.55
C ALA A 140 -13.05 22.04 3.55
N GLU A 141 -12.86 22.69 2.40
CA GLU A 141 -13.82 22.66 1.30
C GLU A 141 -13.99 21.24 0.76
N ALA A 142 -12.89 20.52 0.50
CA ALA A 142 -12.89 19.16 -0.04
C ALA A 142 -13.60 18.14 0.88
N VAL A 143 -13.38 18.23 2.20
CA VAL A 143 -13.97 17.29 3.18
C VAL A 143 -15.35 17.74 3.70
N GLU A 144 -15.83 18.91 3.28
CA GLU A 144 -17.03 19.59 3.79
C GLU A 144 -17.00 19.75 5.32
N ARG A 145 -15.92 20.35 5.83
CA ARG A 145 -15.74 20.63 7.27
C ARG A 145 -15.22 22.04 7.49
N SER A 146 -15.26 22.51 8.74
CA SER A 146 -14.62 23.78 9.08
C SER A 146 -13.09 23.65 9.05
N GLU A 147 -12.40 24.74 8.71
CA GLU A 147 -10.93 24.77 8.73
C GLU A 147 -10.37 24.46 10.12
N ALA A 148 -11.08 24.88 11.19
CA ALA A 148 -10.73 24.53 12.56
C ALA A 148 -10.76 23.01 12.81
N ALA A 149 -11.78 22.31 12.30
CA ALA A 149 -11.88 20.86 12.41
C ALA A 149 -10.76 20.15 11.62
N VAL A 150 -10.42 20.68 10.44
CA VAL A 150 -9.29 20.18 9.63
C VAL A 150 -7.97 20.35 10.38
N ARG A 151 -7.67 21.52 10.93
CA ARG A 151 -6.44 21.75 11.71
C ARG A 151 -6.32 20.82 12.91
N GLN A 152 -7.44 20.59 13.61
CA GLN A 152 -7.47 19.67 14.75
C GLN A 152 -7.24 18.21 14.29
N ALA A 153 -7.86 17.78 13.20
CA ALA A 153 -7.64 16.46 12.62
C ALA A 153 -6.19 16.28 12.14
N ALA A 154 -5.59 17.31 11.52
CA ALA A 154 -4.18 17.28 11.10
C ALA A 154 -3.26 17.03 12.29
N HIS A 155 -3.47 17.75 13.40
CA HIS A 155 -2.70 17.56 14.62
C HIS A 155 -2.84 16.14 15.17
N ARG A 156 -4.08 15.63 15.31
CA ARG A 156 -4.32 14.27 15.81
C ARG A 156 -3.71 13.20 14.90
N ALA A 157 -3.83 13.36 13.58
CA ALA A 157 -3.26 12.43 12.61
C ALA A 157 -1.73 12.40 12.72
N ARG A 158 -1.07 13.57 12.79
CA ARG A 158 0.38 13.67 12.97
C ARG A 158 0.85 12.98 14.25
N GLU A 159 0.19 13.22 15.38
CA GLU A 159 0.53 12.56 16.64
C GLU A 159 0.34 11.04 16.57
N HIS A 160 -0.75 10.59 15.96
CA HIS A 160 -1.05 9.16 15.82
C HIS A 160 -0.06 8.42 14.91
N VAL A 161 0.36 9.05 13.81
CA VAL A 161 1.39 8.53 12.90
C VAL A 161 2.75 8.55 13.58
N ARG A 162 3.15 9.66 14.22
CA ARG A 162 4.43 9.76 14.94
C ARG A 162 4.57 8.74 16.07
N ALA A 163 3.48 8.40 16.75
CA ALA A 163 3.49 7.40 17.80
C ALA A 163 3.75 5.97 17.28
N ARG A 164 3.47 5.70 16.00
CA ARG A 164 3.58 4.37 15.37
C ARG A 164 4.70 4.25 14.34
N ARG A 165 5.20 5.38 13.82
CA ARG A 165 6.33 5.40 12.89
C ARG A 165 7.61 5.01 13.64
N PRO A 166 8.40 4.04 13.14
CA PRO A 166 9.74 3.80 13.66
C PRO A 166 10.54 5.10 13.65
N ARG A 167 11.19 5.43 14.78
CA ARG A 167 12.00 6.66 14.91
C ARG A 167 13.17 6.70 13.92
N PHE A 168 13.66 5.53 13.53
CA PHE A 168 14.71 5.34 12.53
C PHE A 168 14.28 4.20 11.62
N ALA A 169 14.32 4.42 10.30
CA ALA A 169 14.16 3.36 9.32
C ALA A 169 15.56 2.83 8.97
N ALA A 170 15.72 1.51 8.87
CA ALA A 170 16.91 0.94 8.24
C ALA A 170 17.07 1.51 6.82
N ASP A 171 18.31 1.76 6.41
CA ASP A 171 18.58 2.15 5.03
C ASP A 171 18.10 1.07 4.04
N ARG A 172 17.67 1.47 2.83
CA ARG A 172 17.09 0.56 1.83
C ARG A 172 18.01 -0.61 1.47
N SER A 173 19.32 -0.38 1.46
CA SER A 173 20.31 -1.44 1.21
C SER A 173 20.19 -2.58 2.22
N ARG A 174 20.09 -2.24 3.52
CA ARG A 174 19.90 -3.20 4.62
C ARG A 174 18.53 -3.89 4.56
N GLN A 175 17.47 -3.16 4.22
CA GLN A 175 16.14 -3.75 4.04
C GLN A 175 16.17 -4.81 2.94
N ARG A 176 16.79 -4.51 1.80
CA ARG A 176 16.93 -5.46 0.68
C ARG A 176 17.73 -6.70 1.10
N GLU A 177 18.88 -6.50 1.74
CA GLU A 177 19.73 -7.60 2.22
C GLU A 177 18.96 -8.50 3.21
N ALA A 178 18.24 -7.91 4.17
CA ALA A 178 17.44 -8.65 5.13
C ALA A 178 16.29 -9.43 4.45
N THR A 179 15.61 -8.84 3.47
CA THR A 179 14.56 -9.50 2.69
C THR A 179 15.12 -10.67 1.86
N GLU A 180 16.28 -10.49 1.20
CA GLU A 180 16.95 -11.55 0.44
C GLU A 180 17.37 -12.72 1.33
N ARG A 181 17.95 -12.43 2.49
CA ARG A 181 18.32 -13.45 3.48
C ARG A 181 17.09 -14.16 4.04
N PHE A 182 16.02 -13.43 4.35
CA PHE A 182 14.75 -14.00 4.79
C PHE A 182 14.16 -14.93 3.73
N PHE A 183 14.17 -14.50 2.48
CA PHE A 183 13.68 -15.28 1.35
C PHE A 183 14.46 -16.59 1.18
N ALA A 184 15.79 -16.54 1.22
CA ALA A 184 16.65 -17.71 1.15
C ALA A 184 16.41 -18.67 2.34
N ALA A 185 16.29 -18.14 3.55
CA ALA A 185 16.07 -18.95 4.74
C ALA A 185 14.67 -19.60 4.74
N ALA A 186 13.62 -18.88 4.35
CA ALA A 186 12.26 -19.41 4.28
C ALA A 186 12.12 -20.51 3.21
N THR A 187 12.73 -20.33 2.04
CA THR A 187 12.70 -21.34 0.96
C THR A 187 13.57 -22.55 1.28
N GLY A 188 14.67 -22.36 2.01
CA GLY A 188 15.54 -23.44 2.51
C GLY A 188 15.06 -24.14 3.79
N GLY A 189 14.01 -23.63 4.46
CA GLY A 189 13.54 -24.18 5.73
C GLY A 189 14.46 -23.91 6.92
N ASP A 190 15.34 -22.90 6.85
CA ASP A 190 16.33 -22.59 7.88
C ASP A 190 15.72 -21.70 8.98
N VAL A 191 15.21 -22.35 10.03
CA VAL A 191 14.64 -21.69 11.20
C VAL A 191 15.68 -20.81 11.92
N ASN A 192 16.95 -21.22 11.99
CA ASN A 192 17.96 -20.47 12.73
C ASN A 192 18.32 -19.17 12.02
N ALA A 193 18.51 -19.23 10.69
CA ALA A 193 18.73 -18.04 9.89
C ALA A 193 17.54 -17.07 9.94
N LEU A 194 16.30 -17.57 9.96
CA LEU A 194 15.11 -16.74 10.20
C LEU A 194 15.15 -16.08 11.58
N MET A 195 15.48 -16.83 12.63
CA MET A 195 15.58 -16.29 14.00
C MET A 195 16.60 -15.17 14.16
N GLU A 196 17.70 -15.19 13.40
CA GLU A 196 18.70 -14.11 13.43
C GLU A 196 18.19 -12.79 12.83
N LEU A 197 17.28 -12.89 11.85
CA LEU A 197 16.71 -11.74 11.14
C LEU A 197 15.53 -11.12 11.87
N LEU A 198 14.82 -11.89 12.70
CA LEU A 198 13.59 -11.48 13.36
C LEU A 198 13.88 -10.77 14.69
N ALA A 199 13.16 -9.68 14.94
CA ALA A 199 13.08 -9.13 16.29
C ALA A 199 12.40 -10.13 17.24
N PRO A 200 12.77 -10.19 18.54
CA PRO A 200 12.19 -11.16 19.48
C PRO A 200 10.66 -11.14 19.55
N ASP A 201 10.08 -9.95 19.45
CA ASP A 201 8.64 -9.64 19.49
C ASP A 201 8.02 -9.41 18.11
N VAL A 202 8.68 -9.90 17.03
CA VAL A 202 8.16 -9.78 15.66
C VAL A 202 6.70 -10.22 15.57
N THR A 203 5.91 -9.46 14.84
CA THR A 203 4.49 -9.75 14.62
C THR A 203 4.22 -10.06 13.15
N LEU A 204 3.65 -11.24 12.88
CA LEU A 204 3.13 -11.63 11.58
C LEU A 204 1.63 -11.33 11.52
N TRP A 205 1.24 -10.47 10.59
CA TRP A 205 -0.13 -10.15 10.23
C TRP A 205 -0.51 -10.90 8.95
N THR A 206 -1.61 -11.64 8.98
CA THR A 206 -2.05 -12.42 7.83
C THR A 206 -3.47 -12.04 7.43
N ASP A 207 -3.66 -11.60 6.19
CA ASP A 207 -4.96 -11.21 5.64
C ASP A 207 -5.42 -12.23 4.60
N GLY A 208 -6.43 -13.04 4.95
CA GLY A 208 -7.11 -13.95 4.03
C GLY A 208 -8.53 -13.52 3.66
N GLY A 209 -9.04 -12.44 4.26
CA GLY A 209 -10.40 -11.91 4.07
C GLY A 209 -11.55 -12.91 4.21
N GLY A 210 -11.37 -13.98 4.99
CA GLY A 210 -12.33 -15.09 5.10
C GLY A 210 -12.44 -15.97 3.86
N LYS A 211 -11.69 -15.69 2.79
CA LYS A 211 -11.65 -16.48 1.54
C LYS A 211 -10.56 -17.54 1.55
N VAL A 212 -9.48 -17.25 2.25
CA VAL A 212 -8.33 -18.14 2.43
C VAL A 212 -8.09 -18.34 3.92
N ARG A 213 -7.77 -19.57 4.31
CA ARG A 213 -7.41 -19.89 5.70
C ARG A 213 -6.12 -19.15 6.08
N GLN A 214 -6.23 -18.26 7.06
CA GLN A 214 -5.13 -17.50 7.63
C GLN A 214 -5.25 -17.44 9.15
N ALA A 215 -4.21 -16.93 9.83
CA ALA A 215 -4.27 -16.74 11.27
C ALA A 215 -5.34 -15.68 11.60
N PRO A 216 -6.35 -16.01 12.43
CA PRO A 216 -7.44 -15.07 12.75
C PRO A 216 -6.98 -13.93 13.67
N ARG A 217 -5.80 -14.06 14.27
CA ARG A 217 -5.13 -13.06 15.10
C ARG A 217 -3.66 -12.98 14.71
N PRO A 218 -2.98 -11.85 14.97
CA PRO A 218 -1.56 -11.71 14.70
C PRO A 218 -0.76 -12.78 15.44
N VAL A 219 0.25 -13.32 14.76
CA VAL A 219 1.18 -14.30 15.32
C VAL A 219 2.39 -13.55 15.86
N VAL A 220 2.67 -13.68 17.15
CA VAL A 220 3.72 -12.92 17.83
C VAL A 220 4.85 -13.85 18.26
N GLY A 221 6.08 -13.37 18.08
CA GLY A 221 7.30 -13.99 18.59
C GLY A 221 8.14 -14.66 17.51
N ALA A 222 9.45 -14.41 17.56
CA ALA A 222 10.41 -14.86 16.55
C ALA A 222 10.33 -16.37 16.30
N THR A 223 10.29 -17.20 17.35
CA THR A 223 10.27 -18.67 17.20
C THR A 223 9.07 -19.17 16.42
N THR A 224 7.88 -18.66 16.74
CA THR A 224 6.63 -19.06 16.09
C THR A 224 6.60 -18.60 14.63
N VAL A 225 7.05 -17.37 14.38
CA VAL A 225 7.11 -16.79 13.03
C VAL A 225 8.16 -17.50 12.17
N ALA A 226 9.35 -17.79 12.70
CA ALA A 226 10.39 -18.53 11.99
C ALA A 226 9.91 -19.93 11.60
N ALA A 227 9.29 -20.67 12.53
CA ALA A 227 8.73 -21.98 12.24
C ALA A 227 7.62 -21.93 11.16
N TRP A 228 6.80 -20.87 11.17
CA TRP A 228 5.77 -20.66 10.15
C TRP A 228 6.38 -20.54 8.74
N PHE A 229 7.40 -19.71 8.58
CA PHE A 229 8.02 -19.48 7.27
C PHE A 229 8.92 -20.64 6.82
N ALA A 230 9.62 -21.30 7.75
CA ALA A 230 10.40 -22.49 7.43
C ALA A 230 9.54 -23.66 6.92
N ALA A 231 8.27 -23.71 7.30
CA ALA A 231 7.35 -24.75 6.84
C ALA A 231 6.91 -24.58 5.38
N ILE A 232 7.04 -23.39 4.77
CA ILE A 232 6.49 -23.07 3.43
C ILE A 232 6.98 -24.05 2.37
N GLY A 233 8.25 -24.44 2.40
CA GLY A 233 8.82 -25.41 1.44
C GLY A 233 8.34 -26.85 1.60
N SER A 234 7.52 -27.16 2.60
CA SER A 234 7.07 -28.53 2.92
C SER A 234 5.55 -28.69 3.02
N VAL A 235 4.78 -27.60 2.97
CA VAL A 235 3.32 -27.64 3.14
C VAL A 235 2.59 -27.14 1.91
N THR A 236 1.45 -27.76 1.62
CA THR A 236 0.51 -27.25 0.62
C THR A 236 -0.16 -25.99 1.14
N TYR A 237 -0.14 -24.91 0.34
CA TYR A 237 -0.75 -23.63 0.67
C TYR A 237 -1.75 -23.24 -0.41
N GLN A 238 -3.01 -22.98 -0.02
CA GLN A 238 -4.11 -22.68 -0.96
C GLN A 238 -4.25 -23.68 -2.12
N GLY A 239 -4.02 -24.97 -1.83
CA GLY A 239 -4.05 -26.04 -2.83
C GLY A 239 -2.86 -26.07 -3.79
N VAL A 240 -1.84 -25.24 -3.57
CA VAL A 240 -0.57 -25.24 -4.30
C VAL A 240 0.44 -26.04 -3.49
N GLY A 241 0.95 -27.14 -4.05
CA GLY A 241 2.00 -27.94 -3.42
C GLY A 241 3.36 -27.25 -3.51
N PRO A 242 4.34 -27.60 -2.66
CA PRO A 242 5.66 -26.95 -2.65
C PRO A 242 6.38 -26.95 -4.01
N ALA A 243 6.22 -28.01 -4.80
CA ALA A 243 6.86 -28.13 -6.12
C ALA A 243 6.27 -27.16 -7.18
N ASP A 244 5.01 -26.75 -7.01
CA ASP A 244 4.32 -25.83 -7.92
C ASP A 244 4.35 -24.38 -7.43
N MET A 245 4.86 -24.16 -6.22
CA MET A 245 4.98 -22.84 -5.61
C MET A 245 6.23 -22.14 -6.11
N LYS A 246 6.04 -20.93 -6.64
CA LYS A 246 7.14 -20.03 -7.00
C LYS A 246 7.13 -18.84 -6.05
N ALA A 247 8.30 -18.31 -5.80
CA ALA A 247 8.46 -17.14 -4.99
C ALA A 247 9.57 -16.26 -5.58
N GLU A 248 9.28 -14.96 -5.71
CA GLU A 248 10.14 -14.00 -6.38
C GLU A 248 10.26 -12.74 -5.53
N LEU A 249 11.45 -12.15 -5.51
CA LEU A 249 11.66 -10.83 -4.91
C LEU A 249 11.04 -9.77 -5.81
N ALA A 250 10.33 -8.83 -5.18
CA ALA A 250 9.72 -7.71 -5.87
C ALA A 250 9.76 -6.46 -5.00
N GLU A 251 9.61 -5.30 -5.63
CA GLU A 251 9.36 -4.05 -4.92
C GLU A 251 7.85 -3.88 -4.77
N ILE A 252 7.38 -3.92 -3.52
CA ILE A 252 5.96 -3.87 -3.16
C ILE A 252 5.77 -2.69 -2.23
N ASN A 253 4.87 -1.77 -2.58
CA ASN A 253 4.63 -0.57 -1.77
C ASN A 253 5.94 0.15 -1.39
N GLY A 254 6.76 0.47 -2.39
CA GLY A 254 7.98 1.26 -2.23
C GLY A 254 9.13 0.59 -1.48
N GLY A 255 9.03 -0.70 -1.14
CA GLY A 255 10.10 -1.44 -0.46
C GLY A 255 10.21 -2.90 -0.89
N PRO A 256 11.29 -3.59 -0.48
CA PRO A 256 11.53 -4.97 -0.85
C PRO A 256 10.49 -5.91 -0.21
N GLY A 257 9.97 -6.82 -1.02
CA GLY A 257 8.98 -7.82 -0.62
C GLY A 257 9.10 -9.09 -1.45
N ILE A 258 8.19 -10.03 -1.19
CA ILE A 258 8.16 -11.34 -1.85
C ILE A 258 6.76 -11.57 -2.42
N VAL A 259 6.70 -11.99 -3.68
CA VAL A 259 5.47 -12.45 -4.32
C VAL A 259 5.51 -13.97 -4.40
N PHE A 260 4.49 -14.63 -3.83
CA PHE A 260 4.29 -16.06 -3.96
C PHE A 260 3.23 -16.31 -5.03
N SER A 261 3.52 -17.22 -5.96
CA SER A 261 2.61 -17.65 -7.02
C SER A 261 2.50 -19.17 -7.09
N GLY A 262 1.36 -19.63 -7.58
CA GLY A 262 1.16 -21.00 -8.03
C GLY A 262 0.85 -21.03 -9.52
N PRO A 263 0.41 -22.18 -10.07
CA PRO A 263 0.06 -22.28 -11.48
C PRO A 263 -0.98 -21.23 -11.91
N GLY A 264 -0.52 -20.24 -12.68
CA GLY A 264 -1.36 -19.20 -13.28
C GLY A 264 -1.97 -18.16 -12.32
N ARG A 265 -1.50 -18.06 -11.06
CA ARG A 265 -2.03 -17.06 -10.11
C ARG A 265 -1.04 -16.65 -9.03
N VAL A 266 -1.13 -15.39 -8.58
CA VAL A 266 -0.53 -14.92 -7.32
C VAL A 266 -1.37 -15.46 -6.16
N ILE A 267 -0.70 -15.99 -5.13
CA ILE A 267 -1.34 -16.59 -3.95
C ILE A 267 -1.09 -15.80 -2.66
N ALA A 268 0.04 -15.08 -2.57
CA ALA A 268 0.30 -14.19 -1.45
C ALA A 268 1.37 -13.15 -1.80
N THR A 269 1.40 -12.06 -1.05
CA THR A 269 2.55 -11.16 -0.95
C THR A 269 3.04 -11.09 0.48
N VAL A 270 4.33 -10.82 0.65
CA VAL A 270 4.95 -10.58 1.96
C VAL A 270 5.77 -9.29 1.90
N THR A 271 5.52 -8.40 2.85
CA THR A 271 6.32 -7.18 3.07
C THR A 271 6.75 -7.09 4.53
N PHE A 272 7.74 -6.24 4.80
CA PHE A 272 8.46 -6.23 6.06
C PHE A 272 8.58 -4.82 6.63
N ASP A 273 8.51 -4.74 7.96
CA ASP A 273 8.94 -3.58 8.71
C ASP A 273 10.26 -3.89 9.41
N PHE A 274 11.12 -2.88 9.51
CA PHE A 274 12.46 -3.03 10.04
C PHE A 274 12.73 -2.02 11.17
N ASP A 275 13.51 -2.45 12.17
CA ASP A 275 14.11 -1.53 13.13
C ASP A 275 15.36 -0.83 12.55
N ALA A 276 16.02 -0.02 13.38
CA ALA A 276 17.22 0.73 12.98
C ALA A 276 18.43 -0.18 12.63
N ASP A 277 18.47 -1.37 13.23
CA ASP A 277 19.54 -2.35 13.05
C ASP A 277 19.28 -3.27 11.84
N GLY A 278 18.09 -3.18 11.23
CA GLY A 278 17.69 -3.98 10.09
C GLY A 278 17.03 -5.32 10.46
N ARG A 279 16.63 -5.52 11.73
CA ARG A 279 15.83 -6.68 12.10
C ARG A 279 14.38 -6.48 11.71
N ILE A 280 13.73 -7.57 11.32
CA ILE A 280 12.32 -7.58 10.93
C ILE A 280 11.45 -7.51 12.19
N THR A 281 10.69 -6.43 12.33
CA THR A 281 9.78 -6.18 13.48
C THR A 281 8.34 -6.53 13.18
N ALA A 282 7.94 -6.48 11.90
CA ALA A 282 6.63 -6.93 11.48
C ALA A 282 6.70 -7.55 10.08
N ILE A 283 5.79 -8.50 9.83
CA ILE A 283 5.61 -9.14 8.53
C ILE A 283 4.14 -9.01 8.15
N HIS A 284 3.88 -8.48 6.96
CA HIS A 284 2.53 -8.33 6.43
C HIS A 284 2.33 -9.31 5.28
N ASN A 285 1.52 -10.34 5.52
CA ASN A 285 1.16 -11.36 4.53
C ASN A 285 -0.26 -11.09 4.00
N VAL A 286 -0.37 -10.63 2.75
CA VAL A 286 -1.67 -10.47 2.08
C VAL A 286 -1.91 -11.67 1.18
N ALA A 287 -2.97 -12.42 1.47
CA ALA A 287 -3.35 -13.63 0.76
C ALA A 287 -4.82 -13.63 0.31
N ASN A 288 -5.59 -12.59 0.66
CA ASN A 288 -6.95 -12.41 0.16
C ASN A 288 -6.90 -12.26 -1.38
N PRO A 289 -7.50 -13.18 -2.16
CA PRO A 289 -7.44 -13.13 -3.62
C PRO A 289 -8.03 -11.86 -4.24
N ASP A 290 -8.97 -11.20 -3.55
CA ASP A 290 -9.52 -9.92 -4.02
C ASP A 290 -8.48 -8.78 -3.99
N LYS A 291 -7.49 -8.88 -3.11
CA LYS A 291 -6.43 -7.89 -2.92
C LYS A 291 -5.15 -8.21 -3.69
N LEU A 292 -5.13 -9.30 -4.47
CA LEU A 292 -3.93 -9.71 -5.22
C LEU A 292 -4.00 -9.34 -6.70
N ARG A 293 -5.07 -8.69 -7.15
CA ARG A 293 -5.31 -8.38 -8.57
C ARG A 293 -4.25 -7.44 -9.14
N ALA A 294 -4.00 -6.31 -8.49
CA ALA A 294 -3.00 -5.35 -8.96
C ALA A 294 -1.60 -5.97 -9.12
N VAL A 295 -1.21 -6.86 -8.20
CA VAL A 295 0.06 -7.60 -8.28
C VAL A 295 0.02 -8.66 -9.39
N ALA A 296 -1.09 -9.39 -9.53
CA ALA A 296 -1.26 -10.40 -10.58
C ALA A 296 -1.27 -9.81 -11.99
N ASP A 297 -1.77 -8.58 -12.15
CA ASP A 297 -1.78 -7.84 -13.40
C ASP A 297 -0.37 -7.36 -13.80
N GLY A 298 0.62 -7.47 -12.89
CA GLY A 298 2.03 -7.13 -13.15
C GLY A 298 2.27 -5.62 -13.36
N THR A 299 1.28 -4.77 -13.09
CA THR A 299 1.40 -3.33 -13.32
C THR A 299 2.17 -2.70 -12.16
N ALA A 300 3.34 -2.14 -12.46
CA ALA A 300 4.08 -1.34 -11.49
C ALA A 300 3.51 0.08 -11.42
N HIS A 301 3.21 0.53 -10.21
CA HIS A 301 2.74 1.89 -9.95
C HIS A 301 3.88 2.75 -9.41
N ASP A 302 3.98 3.98 -9.91
CA ASP A 302 4.84 4.99 -9.33
C ASP A 302 4.05 5.82 -8.33
N LEU A 303 4.38 5.65 -7.05
CA LEU A 303 3.73 6.31 -5.92
C LEU A 303 4.45 7.58 -5.47
N GLY A 304 5.32 8.16 -6.31
CA GLY A 304 6.06 9.38 -6.00
C GLY A 304 5.21 10.54 -5.46
N THR A 305 5.90 11.45 -4.78
CA THR A 305 5.39 12.72 -4.27
C THR A 305 5.35 13.77 -5.40
N PRO A 306 4.45 14.77 -5.35
CA PRO A 306 4.19 15.72 -6.43
C PRO A 306 5.37 16.62 -6.84
#